data_AF-A0A6L8LH01-F1
#
_entry.id   AF-A0A6L8LH01-F1
#
_cell.length_a   1.000
_cell.length_b   1.000
_cell.length_c   1.000
_cell.angle_alpha   90.00
_cell.angle_beta   90.00
_cell.angle_gamma   90.00
#
_symmetry.space_group_name_H-M   'P 1'
#
loop_
_entity.id
_entity.type
_entity.pdbx_description
1 polymer ?
#
loop_
_entity_poly.entity_id
_entity_poly.type
_entity_poly.pdbx_seq_one_letter_code
_entity_poly.pdbx_strand_id
1 'polypeptide(L)'
;MSQKPALERKFEQGLFASRWLMAPMYLGLAVSLAMLTVIFVRELAYYVPQVLTMSVDKSILVVLTLIDLTLAANLLLIVLFSGYENFVSKLDIGDTVDRPSWMGTVDFGGLKMKLIASIVAISGIHLLKRFMEIGQASAEEVFGDRELTWLVTIHLVFVASGVLMAAMDWLSARSKKA
;
A
#
# COMPACT_ATOMS: atom_id res chain seq x y z
N MET A 1 44.57 16.37 -8.41
CA MET A 1 43.59 15.47 -7.76
C MET A 1 44.30 14.72 -6.66
N SER A 2 44.05 15.03 -5.39
CA SER A 2 44.72 14.38 -4.25
C SER A 2 44.25 12.92 -4.14
N GLN A 3 45.18 11.96 -4.05
CA GLN A 3 44.83 10.56 -3.88
C GLN A 3 44.22 10.35 -2.49
N LYS A 4 42.96 9.88 -2.45
CA LYS A 4 42.29 9.55 -1.18
C LYS A 4 43.05 8.44 -0.42
N PRO A 5 43.22 8.54 0.92
CA PRO A 5 43.82 7.49 1.73
C PRO A 5 43.15 6.12 1.53
N ALA A 6 43.93 5.04 1.55
CA ALA A 6 43.41 3.68 1.35
C ALA A 6 42.32 3.28 2.37
N LEU A 7 42.36 3.86 3.58
CA LEU A 7 41.38 3.64 4.63
C LEU A 7 40.00 4.25 4.29
N GLU A 8 40.00 5.49 3.76
CA GLU A 8 38.79 6.17 3.30
C GLU A 8 38.12 5.39 2.17
N ARG A 9 38.92 4.87 1.23
CA ARG A 9 38.43 4.09 0.09
C ARG A 9 37.79 2.76 0.49
N LYS A 10 38.38 2.05 1.47
CA LYS A 10 37.80 0.81 2.02
C LYS A 10 36.53 1.06 2.83
N PHE A 11 36.48 2.17 3.58
CA PHE A 11 35.29 2.58 4.31
C PHE A 11 34.14 2.97 3.36
N GLU A 12 34.42 3.75 2.32
CA GLU A 12 33.46 4.10 1.26
C GLU A 12 32.90 2.86 0.55
N GLN A 13 33.76 1.87 0.25
CA GLN A 13 33.34 0.60 -0.35
C GLN A 13 32.44 -0.22 0.59
N GLY A 14 32.77 -0.29 1.88
CA GLY A 14 31.94 -0.96 2.89
C GLY A 14 30.57 -0.28 3.05
N LEU A 15 30.57 1.05 3.10
CA LEU A 15 29.34 1.85 3.16
C LEU A 15 28.49 1.65 1.89
N PHE A 16 29.11 1.60 0.71
CA PHE A 16 28.40 1.32 -0.53
C PHE A 16 27.83 -0.11 -0.58
N ALA A 17 28.57 -1.10 -0.08
CA ALA A 17 28.13 -2.50 -0.02
C ALA A 17 26.95 -2.71 0.96
N SER A 18 26.81 -1.86 1.98
CA SER A 18 25.72 -1.95 2.97
C SER A 18 24.31 -1.90 2.36
N ARG A 19 24.17 -1.36 1.14
CA ARG A 19 22.93 -1.36 0.35
C ARG A 19 22.34 -2.75 0.16
N TRP A 20 23.17 -3.79 0.10
CA TRP A 20 22.75 -5.18 -0.02
C TRP A 20 22.02 -5.72 1.22
N LEU A 21 22.13 -5.06 2.38
CA LEU A 21 21.34 -5.40 3.56
C LEU A 21 19.82 -5.26 3.30
N MET A 22 19.43 -4.40 2.35
CA MET A 22 18.04 -4.21 1.96
C MET A 22 17.50 -5.35 1.08
N ALA A 23 18.36 -6.05 0.34
CA ALA A 23 17.97 -7.14 -0.57
C ALA A 23 17.09 -8.23 0.12
N PRO A 24 17.46 -8.79 1.29
CA PRO A 24 16.62 -9.77 1.98
C PRO A 24 15.28 -9.18 2.47
N MET A 25 15.21 -7.88 2.77
CA MET A 25 13.94 -7.23 3.14
C MET A 25 12.98 -7.18 1.95
N TYR A 26 13.48 -6.90 0.74
CA TYR A 26 12.69 -6.97 -0.49
C TYR A 26 12.23 -8.38 -0.82
N LEU A 27 13.04 -9.40 -0.53
CA LEU A 27 12.60 -10.80 -0.63
C LEU A 27 11.45 -11.09 0.35
N GLY A 28 11.51 -10.57 1.58
CA GLY A 28 10.40 -10.64 2.54
C GLY A 28 9.12 -9.96 2.04
N LEU A 29 9.23 -8.83 1.35
CA LEU A 29 8.09 -8.19 0.69
C LEU A 29 7.52 -9.07 -0.44
N ALA A 30 8.36 -9.70 -1.27
CA ALA A 30 7.89 -10.62 -2.30
C ALA A 30 7.12 -11.82 -1.71
N VAL A 31 7.59 -12.38 -0.59
CA VAL A 31 6.86 -13.42 0.15
C VAL A 31 5.51 -12.89 0.67
N SER A 32 5.49 -11.67 1.21
CA SER A 32 4.26 -11.03 1.69
C SER A 32 3.24 -10.82 0.55
N LEU A 33 3.71 -10.48 -0.66
CA LEU A 33 2.87 -10.40 -1.84
C LEU A 33 2.26 -11.76 -2.20
N ALA A 34 3.06 -12.83 -2.17
CA ALA A 34 2.57 -14.18 -2.40
C ALA A 34 1.50 -14.59 -1.35
N MET A 35 1.70 -14.23 -0.08
CA MET A 35 0.70 -14.45 0.97
C MET A 35 -0.61 -13.71 0.69
N LEU A 36 -0.55 -12.43 0.27
CA LEU A 36 -1.74 -11.67 -0.13
C LEU A 36 -2.48 -12.34 -1.29
N THR A 37 -1.76 -12.83 -2.29
CA THR A 37 -2.36 -13.58 -3.42
C THR A 37 -3.08 -14.83 -2.93
N VAL A 38 -2.48 -15.60 -2.02
CA VAL A 38 -3.14 -16.79 -1.43
C VAL A 38 -4.40 -16.41 -0.66
N ILE A 39 -4.37 -15.33 0.12
CA ILE A 39 -5.53 -14.80 0.85
C ILE A 39 -6.63 -14.40 -0.14
N PHE A 40 -6.30 -13.67 -1.20
CA PHE A 40 -7.26 -13.27 -2.22
C PHE A 40 -7.94 -14.47 -2.88
N VAL A 41 -7.16 -15.47 -3.30
CA VAL A 41 -7.69 -16.69 -3.93
C VAL A 41 -8.59 -17.47 -2.96
N ARG A 42 -8.19 -17.56 -1.68
CA ARG A 42 -9.00 -18.21 -0.64
C ARG A 42 -10.34 -17.51 -0.46
N GLU A 43 -10.34 -16.18 -0.37
CA GLU A 43 -11.56 -15.39 -0.17
C GLU A 43 -12.49 -15.50 -1.38
N LEU A 44 -11.92 -15.47 -2.58
CA LEU A 44 -12.66 -15.67 -3.82
C LEU A 44 -13.28 -17.07 -3.90
N ALA A 45 -12.51 -18.12 -3.58
CA ALA A 45 -13.00 -19.50 -3.55
C ALA A 45 -14.12 -19.70 -2.52
N TYR A 46 -14.10 -18.97 -1.40
CA TYR A 46 -15.12 -19.02 -0.37
C TYR A 46 -16.45 -18.37 -0.81
N TYR A 47 -16.39 -17.21 -1.48
CA TYR A 47 -17.60 -16.44 -1.82
C TYR A 47 -18.20 -16.74 -3.19
N VAL A 48 -17.43 -17.22 -4.17
CA VAL A 48 -17.93 -17.55 -5.50
C VAL A 48 -19.17 -18.46 -5.47
N PRO A 49 -19.22 -19.56 -4.68
CA PRO A 49 -20.40 -20.42 -4.62
C PRO A 49 -21.63 -19.73 -4.03
N GLN A 50 -21.45 -18.67 -3.25
CA GLN A 50 -22.51 -17.97 -2.52
C GLN A 50 -23.10 -16.81 -3.35
N VAL A 51 -22.55 -16.50 -4.52
CA VAL A 51 -22.87 -15.26 -5.26
C VAL A 51 -24.35 -15.16 -5.67
N LEU A 52 -25.01 -16.31 -5.87
CA LEU A 52 -26.42 -16.38 -6.26
C LEU A 52 -27.39 -16.36 -5.08
N THR A 53 -26.90 -16.56 -3.86
CA THR A 53 -27.73 -16.69 -2.65
C THR A 53 -27.48 -15.59 -1.62
N MET A 54 -26.38 -14.85 -1.75
CA MET A 54 -26.07 -13.72 -0.87
C MET A 54 -26.91 -12.49 -1.21
N SER A 55 -27.20 -11.67 -0.18
CA SER A 55 -27.84 -10.37 -0.38
C SER A 55 -26.90 -9.38 -1.10
N VAL A 56 -27.49 -8.38 -1.76
CA VAL A 56 -26.75 -7.33 -2.48
C VAL A 56 -25.75 -6.62 -1.55
N ASP A 57 -26.16 -6.29 -0.33
CA ASP A 57 -25.27 -5.64 0.65
C ASP A 57 -24.05 -6.50 0.95
N LYS A 58 -24.24 -7.80 1.18
CA LYS A 58 -23.14 -8.74 1.42
C LYS A 58 -22.23 -8.87 0.20
N SER A 59 -22.79 -8.89 -1.02
CA SER A 59 -22.00 -8.92 -2.25
C SER A 59 -21.08 -7.69 -2.38
N ILE A 60 -21.60 -6.50 -2.09
CA ILE A 60 -20.82 -5.25 -2.14
C ILE A 60 -19.65 -5.35 -1.17
N LEU A 61 -19.87 -5.81 0.06
CA LEU A 61 -18.82 -5.94 1.07
C LEU A 61 -17.72 -6.91 0.67
N VAL A 62 -18.08 -8.04 0.06
CA VAL A 62 -17.12 -9.01 -0.47
C VAL A 62 -16.26 -8.36 -1.56
N VAL A 63 -16.89 -7.69 -2.52
CA VAL A 63 -16.18 -7.00 -3.61
C VAL A 63 -15.23 -5.94 -3.05
N LEU A 64 -15.67 -5.14 -2.08
CA LEU A 64 -14.82 -4.13 -1.44
C LEU A 64 -13.61 -4.76 -0.74
N THR A 65 -13.79 -5.90 -0.08
CA THR A 65 -12.69 -6.65 0.54
C THR A 65 -11.67 -7.15 -0.50
N LEU A 66 -12.14 -7.67 -1.63
CA LEU A 66 -11.28 -8.11 -2.73
C LEU A 66 -10.52 -6.92 -3.37
N ILE A 67 -11.17 -5.77 -3.50
CA ILE A 67 -10.53 -4.53 -3.96
C ILE A 67 -9.42 -4.10 -3.00
N ASP A 68 -9.68 -4.14 -1.68
CA ASP A 68 -8.70 -3.75 -0.67
C ASP A 68 -7.45 -4.63 -0.70
N LEU A 69 -7.62 -5.96 -0.81
CA LEU A 69 -6.50 -6.90 -0.97
C LEU A 69 -5.68 -6.62 -2.23
N THR A 70 -6.36 -6.34 -3.35
CA THR A 70 -5.71 -6.01 -4.63
C THR A 70 -4.94 -4.69 -4.54
N LEU A 71 -5.52 -3.70 -3.88
CA LEU A 71 -4.92 -2.40 -3.72
C LEU A 71 -3.69 -2.47 -2.78
N ALA A 72 -3.75 -3.27 -1.72
CA ALA A 72 -2.60 -3.56 -0.86
C ALA A 72 -1.46 -4.24 -1.64
N ALA A 73 -1.79 -5.22 -2.50
CA ALA A 73 -0.82 -5.89 -3.36
C ALA A 73 -0.16 -4.92 -4.37
N ASN A 74 -0.94 -4.02 -4.98
CA ASN A 74 -0.43 -3.00 -5.90
C ASN A 74 0.54 -2.04 -5.21
N LEU A 75 0.20 -1.58 -4.00
CA LEU A 75 1.08 -0.75 -3.21
C LEU A 75 2.38 -1.49 -2.86
N LEU A 76 2.28 -2.74 -2.44
CA LEU A 76 3.43 -3.57 -2.10
C LEU A 76 4.35 -3.74 -3.31
N LEU A 77 3.80 -4.00 -4.50
CA LEU A 77 4.56 -4.05 -5.75
C LEU A 77 5.32 -2.76 -6.03
N ILE A 78 4.67 -1.60 -5.87
CA ILE A 78 5.32 -0.31 -6.07
C ILE A 78 6.47 -0.12 -5.09
N VAL A 79 6.26 -0.41 -3.80
CA VAL A 79 7.29 -0.30 -2.75
C VAL A 79 8.45 -1.27 -3.03
N LEU A 80 8.15 -2.50 -3.42
CA LEU A 80 9.13 -3.54 -3.73
C LEU A 80 10.05 -3.11 -4.87
N PHE A 81 9.49 -2.76 -6.02
CA PHE A 81 10.27 -2.44 -7.21
C PHE A 81 10.95 -1.07 -7.12
N SER A 82 10.22 -0.02 -6.69
CA SER A 82 10.81 1.31 -6.53
C SER A 82 11.88 1.33 -5.44
N GLY A 83 11.66 0.62 -4.32
CA GLY A 83 12.66 0.50 -3.26
C GLY A 83 13.92 -0.21 -3.75
N TYR A 84 13.77 -1.35 -4.43
CA TYR A 84 14.91 -2.11 -4.94
C TYR A 84 15.71 -1.30 -5.98
N GLU A 85 15.03 -0.67 -6.94
CA GLU A 85 15.69 0.11 -8.02
C GLU A 85 16.45 1.32 -7.47
N ASN A 86 15.86 2.03 -6.50
CA ASN A 86 16.48 3.23 -5.90
C ASN A 86 17.64 2.88 -4.96
N PHE A 87 17.54 1.80 -4.19
CA PHE A 87 18.46 1.54 -3.09
C PHE A 87 19.44 0.39 -3.31
N VAL A 88 19.13 -0.61 -4.13
CA VAL A 88 19.99 -1.80 -4.30
C VAL A 88 20.63 -1.82 -5.68
N SER A 89 19.83 -1.95 -6.72
CA SER A 89 20.32 -2.08 -8.09
C SER A 89 19.24 -1.70 -9.09
N LYS A 90 19.66 -1.10 -10.20
CA LYS A 90 18.80 -1.04 -11.39
C LYS A 90 18.45 -2.45 -11.83
N LEU A 91 17.18 -2.68 -12.13
CA LEU A 91 16.70 -3.93 -12.70
C LEU A 91 16.96 -3.87 -14.20
N ASP A 92 17.99 -4.58 -14.67
CA ASP A 92 18.27 -4.73 -16.10
C ASP A 92 17.50 -5.92 -16.66
N ILE A 93 16.17 -5.77 -16.68
CA ILE A 93 15.26 -6.69 -17.35
C ILE A 93 15.06 -6.04 -18.72
N GLY A 94 15.80 -6.51 -19.73
CA GLY A 94 15.95 -5.83 -21.03
C GLY A 94 14.65 -5.35 -21.66
N ASP A 95 14.74 -4.38 -22.58
CA ASP A 95 13.63 -3.67 -23.24
C ASP A 95 12.58 -4.61 -23.83
N THR A 96 11.68 -5.07 -22.97
CA THR A 96 10.60 -5.99 -23.28
C THR A 96 9.30 -5.20 -23.22
N VAL A 97 8.42 -5.50 -24.16
CA VAL A 97 7.11 -4.84 -24.38
C VAL A 97 6.22 -4.84 -23.12
N ASP A 98 6.51 -5.72 -22.16
CA ASP A 98 5.72 -5.93 -20.94
C ASP A 98 6.12 -5.05 -19.75
N ARG A 99 7.09 -4.13 -19.89
CA ARG A 99 7.46 -3.22 -18.79
C ARG A 99 6.34 -2.20 -18.53
N PRO A 100 5.73 -2.15 -17.33
CA PRO A 100 4.70 -1.16 -17.03
C PRO A 100 5.25 0.26 -17.04
N SER A 101 4.50 1.22 -17.59
CA SER A 101 4.92 2.63 -17.71
C SER A 101 5.19 3.34 -16.37
N TRP A 102 4.68 2.81 -15.26
CA TRP A 102 4.97 3.31 -13.91
C TRP A 102 6.34 2.86 -13.38
N MET A 103 6.92 1.78 -13.93
CA MET A 103 8.18 1.22 -13.44
C MET A 103 9.33 2.20 -13.75
N GLY A 104 9.99 2.71 -12.70
CA GLY A 104 11.06 3.72 -12.79
C GLY A 104 10.62 5.19 -12.81
N THR A 105 9.31 5.49 -12.84
CA THR A 105 8.78 6.88 -12.80
C THR A 105 8.04 7.23 -11.51
N VAL A 106 7.81 6.27 -10.62
CA VAL A 106 7.17 6.53 -9.31
C VAL A 106 8.16 7.17 -8.35
N ASP A 107 8.10 8.48 -8.24
CA ASP A 107 8.78 9.28 -7.22
C ASP A 107 8.15 9.05 -5.82
N PHE A 108 8.96 9.17 -4.77
CA PHE A 108 8.58 9.00 -3.38
C PHE A 108 7.43 9.91 -2.95
N GLY A 109 7.30 11.11 -3.53
CA GLY A 109 6.17 12.01 -3.29
C GLY A 109 4.84 11.42 -3.78
N GLY A 110 4.82 10.92 -5.03
CA GLY A 110 3.64 10.28 -5.61
C GLY A 110 3.25 8.98 -4.90
N LEU A 111 4.22 8.24 -4.38
CA LEU A 111 3.97 7.03 -3.59
C LEU A 111 3.27 7.33 -2.26
N LYS A 112 3.67 8.39 -1.55
CA LYS A 112 3.03 8.81 -0.29
C LYS A 112 1.55 9.14 -0.48
N MET A 113 1.23 9.90 -1.53
CA MET A 113 -0.16 10.29 -1.81
C MET A 113 -1.03 9.09 -2.20
N LYS A 114 -0.50 8.15 -2.98
CA LYS A 114 -1.22 6.91 -3.34
C LYS A 114 -1.47 6.03 -2.12
N LEU A 115 -0.50 5.94 -1.21
CA LEU A 115 -0.63 5.20 0.05
C LEU A 115 -1.74 5.78 0.95
N ILE A 116 -1.75 7.09 1.17
CA ILE A 116 -2.76 7.69 2.04
C ILE A 116 -4.16 7.58 1.42
N ALA A 117 -4.30 7.83 0.12
CA ALA A 117 -5.57 7.68 -0.57
C ALA A 117 -6.14 6.26 -0.42
N SER A 118 -5.27 5.25 -0.52
CA SER A 118 -5.58 3.85 -0.24
C SER A 118 -6.09 3.63 1.18
N ILE A 119 -5.37 4.11 2.20
CA ILE A 119 -5.73 3.92 3.61
C ILE A 119 -7.08 4.57 3.94
N VAL A 120 -7.31 5.80 3.44
CA VAL A 120 -8.57 6.52 3.63
C VAL A 120 -9.73 5.76 2.97
N ALA A 121 -9.53 5.24 1.75
CA ALA A 121 -10.55 4.47 1.04
C ALA A 121 -10.93 3.17 1.77
N ILE A 122 -9.93 2.36 2.15
CA ILE A 122 -10.13 1.11 2.90
C ILE A 122 -10.84 1.39 4.23
N SER A 123 -10.43 2.43 4.95
CA SER A 123 -11.06 2.82 6.21
C SER A 123 -12.53 3.23 6.03
N GLY A 124 -12.86 3.95 4.96
CA GLY A 124 -14.24 4.37 4.67
C GLY A 124 -15.14 3.19 4.29
N ILE A 125 -14.62 2.27 3.49
CA ILE A 125 -15.27 0.98 3.17
C ILE A 125 -15.58 0.19 4.44
N HIS A 126 -14.61 0.08 5.33
CA HIS A 126 -14.79 -0.65 6.59
C HIS A 126 -15.85 0.02 7.47
N LEU A 127 -15.85 1.35 7.55
CA LEU A 127 -16.87 2.09 8.30
C LEU A 127 -18.28 1.85 7.72
N LEU A 128 -18.42 1.85 6.39
CA LEU A 128 -19.68 1.55 5.71
C LEU A 128 -20.13 0.11 5.99
N LYS A 129 -19.20 -0.86 5.98
CA LYS A 129 -19.47 -2.26 6.34
C LYS A 129 -20.09 -2.35 7.73
N ARG A 130 -19.45 -1.75 8.72
CA ARG A 130 -19.93 -1.78 10.12
C ARG A 130 -21.27 -1.10 10.28
N PHE A 131 -21.49 0.00 9.56
CA PHE A 131 -22.78 0.68 9.57
C PHE A 131 -23.92 -0.21 9.02
N MET A 132 -23.67 -0.97 7.95
CA MET A 132 -24.68 -1.87 7.37
C MET A 132 -25.00 -3.08 8.26
N GLU A 133 -24.07 -3.49 9.12
CA GLU A 133 -24.25 -4.60 10.08
C GLU A 133 -25.13 -4.21 11.28
N ILE A 134 -25.40 -2.91 11.50
CA ILE A 134 -26.25 -2.41 12.59
C ILE A 134 -27.67 -2.97 12.46
N GLY A 135 -28.17 -3.62 13.53
CA GLY A 135 -29.52 -4.17 13.57
C GLY A 135 -29.68 -5.52 12.85
N GLN A 136 -28.62 -6.11 12.30
CA GLN A 136 -28.64 -7.45 11.75
C GLN A 136 -28.40 -8.49 12.85
N ALA A 137 -29.33 -9.44 13.03
CA ALA A 137 -29.22 -10.53 14.01
C ALA A 137 -28.07 -11.53 13.73
N SER A 138 -27.50 -11.47 12.52
CA SER A 138 -26.41 -12.34 12.04
C SER A 138 -25.03 -11.65 12.01
N ALA A 139 -24.87 -10.50 12.66
CA ALA A 139 -23.55 -9.86 12.76
C ALA A 139 -22.60 -10.72 13.60
N GLU A 140 -21.38 -10.96 13.09
CA GLU A 140 -20.36 -11.78 13.77
C GLU A 140 -19.92 -11.19 15.12
N GLU A 141 -20.07 -9.87 15.32
CA GLU A 141 -19.82 -9.17 16.58
C GLU A 141 -20.82 -8.02 16.76
N VAL A 142 -21.29 -7.80 18.00
CA VAL A 142 -22.15 -6.67 18.35
C VAL A 142 -21.27 -5.45 18.64
N PHE A 143 -21.11 -4.57 17.65
CA PHE A 143 -20.48 -3.27 17.86
C PHE A 143 -21.48 -2.31 18.48
N GLY A 144 -21.14 -1.73 19.62
CA GLY A 144 -21.94 -0.70 20.26
C GLY A 144 -21.66 0.69 19.70
N ASP A 145 -22.42 1.67 20.18
CA ASP A 145 -22.26 3.09 19.80
C ASP A 145 -20.83 3.59 20.00
N ARG A 146 -20.12 3.07 21.00
CA ARG A 146 -18.76 3.46 21.33
C ARG A 146 -17.77 3.03 20.25
N GLU A 147 -17.84 1.79 19.79
CA GLU A 147 -16.96 1.28 18.74
C GLU A 147 -17.20 2.00 17.41
N LEU A 148 -18.47 2.24 17.05
CA LEU A 148 -18.82 3.03 15.87
C LEU A 148 -18.29 4.46 15.95
N THR A 149 -18.41 5.10 17.12
CA THR A 149 -17.87 6.45 17.34
C THR A 149 -16.35 6.48 17.13
N TRP A 150 -15.62 5.47 17.63
CA TRP A 150 -14.18 5.36 17.42
C TRP A 150 -13.81 5.12 15.96
N LEU A 151 -14.55 4.27 15.25
CA LEU A 151 -14.33 4.05 13.81
C LEU A 151 -14.52 5.34 13.00
N VAL A 152 -15.59 6.09 13.27
CA VAL A 152 -15.81 7.41 12.64
C VAL A 152 -14.66 8.37 12.99
N THR A 153 -14.28 8.44 14.27
CA THR A 153 -13.22 9.34 14.74
C THR A 153 -11.89 9.04 14.05
N ILE A 154 -11.48 7.78 14.00
CA ILE A 154 -10.24 7.36 13.35
C ILE A 154 -10.29 7.64 11.85
N HIS A 155 -11.42 7.37 11.19
CA HIS A 155 -11.59 7.68 9.77
C HIS A 155 -11.40 9.18 9.49
N LEU A 156 -11.99 10.05 10.32
CA LEU A 156 -11.80 11.49 10.21
C LEU A 156 -10.33 11.91 10.42
N VAL A 157 -9.59 11.24 11.32
CA VAL A 157 -8.14 11.48 11.49
C VAL A 157 -7.36 11.11 10.23
N PHE A 158 -7.69 10.00 9.57
CA PHE A 158 -7.06 9.62 8.30
C PHE A 158 -7.37 10.61 7.18
N VAL A 159 -8.63 11.04 7.05
CA VAL A 159 -9.03 12.07 6.07
C VAL A 159 -8.27 13.37 6.31
N ALA A 160 -8.24 13.85 7.57
CA ALA A 160 -7.52 15.07 7.93
C ALA A 160 -6.02 14.95 7.61
N SER A 161 -5.40 13.81 7.94
CA SER A 161 -3.99 13.55 7.63
C SER A 161 -3.70 13.58 6.13
N GLY A 162 -4.60 13.02 5.31
CA GLY A 162 -4.48 13.07 3.85
C GLY A 162 -4.64 14.47 3.27
N VAL A 163 -5.57 15.26 3.80
CA VAL A 163 -5.73 16.67 3.42
C VAL A 163 -4.48 17.48 3.77
N LEU A 164 -3.93 17.29 4.97
CA LEU A 164 -2.70 17.97 5.39
C LEU A 164 -1.50 17.61 4.51
N MET A 165 -1.36 16.34 4.12
CA MET A 165 -0.29 15.92 3.22
C MET A 165 -0.46 16.52 1.81
N ALA A 166 -1.68 16.49 1.26
CA ALA A 166 -1.98 17.14 -0.02
C ALA A 166 -1.68 18.65 0.03
N ALA A 167 -1.98 19.32 1.16
CA ALA A 167 -1.66 20.72 1.36
C ALA A 167 -0.14 20.98 1.40
N MET A 168 0.64 20.14 2.07
CA MET A 168 2.11 20.24 2.07
C MET A 168 2.71 20.08 0.68
N ASP A 169 2.24 19.10 -0.10
CA ASP A 169 2.70 18.88 -1.46
C ASP A 169 2.35 20.06 -2.37
N TRP A 170 1.14 20.61 -2.23
CA TRP A 170 0.71 21.82 -2.95
C TRP A 170 1.57 23.04 -2.61
N LEU A 171 1.84 23.28 -1.32
CA LEU A 171 2.72 24.37 -0.88
C LEU A 171 4.14 24.21 -1.41
N SER A 172 4.69 22.99 -1.36
CA SER A 172 6.04 22.68 -1.85
C SER A 172 6.16 22.87 -3.36
N ALA A 173 5.13 22.47 -4.13
CA ALA A 173 5.07 22.68 -5.57
C ALA A 173 4.99 24.18 -5.94
N ARG A 174 4.30 24.98 -5.12
CA ARG A 174 4.18 26.43 -5.30
C ARG A 174 5.49 27.15 -4.98
N SER A 175 6.23 26.69 -3.97
CA SER A 175 7.55 27.22 -3.61
C SER A 175 8.63 26.95 -4.66
N LYS A 176 8.55 25.85 -5.44
CA LYS A 176 9.51 25.56 -6.53
C LYS A 176 9.27 26.38 -7.80
N LYS A 177 8.12 27.06 -7.91
CA LYS A 177 7.75 27.92 -9.05
C LYS A 177 8.04 29.41 -8.83
N ALA A 178 8.39 29.80 -7.61
CA ALA A 178 8.83 31.15 -7.25
C ALA A 178 10.36 31.20 -7.25
#